data_AF-A0A0F9FZG6-F1
#
_entry.id   AF-A0A0F9FZG6-F1
#
_cell.length_a   1.000
_cell.length_b   1.000
_cell.length_c   1.000
_cell.angle_alpha   90.00
_cell.angle_beta   90.00
_cell.angle_gamma   90.00
#
_symmetry.space_group_name_H-M   'P 1'
#
loop_
_entity.id
_entity.type
_entity.pdbx_description
1 polymer ?
#
loop_
_entity_poly.entity_id
_entity_poly.type
_entity_poly.pdbx_seq_one_letter_code
_entity_poly.pdbx_strand_id
1 'polypeptide(L)'
;MPLTPEEQATIEERFEALEEQIRRLKRKSNLDPRIPLLATNFDVEDAIFNSFVLLNSVTLSAINQTLANFTSIPATYRNLRLVWTGASGVGSTALRNIIIRMNNDSGASYDYQYFTDGAATTALNATSIIAGGLDGVGVGDPTWGVVDIINYADASFRRGITFQGGWRASGDMVLRTGLGSWNNTAASINQLTVLSDAATSKWAADSVCFLYGY
;
A
#
# COMPACT_ATOMS: atom_id res chain seq x y z
N MET A 1 -46.60 -33.08 47.12
CA MET A 1 -46.54 -34.37 46.40
C MET A 1 -45.07 -34.74 46.36
N PRO A 2 -44.65 -35.91 46.88
CA PRO A 2 -43.26 -36.35 46.73
C PRO A 2 -42.95 -36.59 45.25
N LEU A 3 -41.73 -36.23 44.82
CA LEU A 3 -41.26 -36.50 43.45
C LEU A 3 -41.27 -38.00 43.21
N THR A 4 -41.64 -38.39 42.00
CA THR A 4 -41.51 -39.79 41.57
C THR A 4 -40.02 -40.14 41.41
N PRO A 5 -39.64 -41.42 41.54
CA PRO A 5 -38.26 -41.85 41.33
C PRO A 5 -37.69 -41.47 39.95
N GLU A 6 -38.53 -41.42 38.92
CA GLU A 6 -38.14 -41.01 37.56
C GLU A 6 -37.80 -39.52 37.45
N GLU A 7 -38.55 -38.67 38.16
CA GLU A 7 -38.26 -37.23 38.24
C GLU A 7 -36.97 -36.96 39.02
N GLN A 8 -36.69 -37.74 40.08
CA GLN A 8 -35.43 -37.65 40.82
C GLN A 8 -34.22 -38.01 39.95
N ALA A 9 -34.29 -39.12 39.21
CA ALA A 9 -33.20 -39.54 38.31
C ALA A 9 -32.91 -38.51 37.21
N THR A 10 -33.96 -37.91 36.64
CA THR A 10 -33.82 -36.87 35.60
C THR A 10 -33.16 -35.59 36.15
N ILE A 11 -33.44 -35.24 37.40
CA ILE A 11 -32.83 -34.08 38.06
C ILE A 11 -31.35 -34.34 38.32
N GLU A 12 -30.99 -35.54 38.79
CA GLU A 12 -29.59 -35.92 39.05
C GLU A 12 -28.75 -35.91 37.76
N GLU A 13 -29.26 -36.48 36.66
CA GLU A 13 -28.56 -36.45 35.36
C GLU A 13 -28.31 -35.02 34.87
N ARG A 14 -29.32 -34.14 35.00
CA ARG A 14 -29.18 -32.72 34.63
C ARG A 14 -28.18 -32.00 35.52
N PHE A 15 -28.10 -32.36 36.80
CA PHE A 15 -27.16 -31.77 37.73
C PHE A 15 -25.72 -32.15 37.39
N GLU A 16 -25.47 -33.43 37.09
CA GLU A 16 -24.15 -33.90 36.65
C GLU A 16 -23.70 -33.23 35.34
N ALA A 17 -24.61 -33.10 34.37
CA ALA A 17 -24.31 -32.40 33.11
C ALA A 17 -23.93 -30.92 33.33
N LEU A 18 -24.61 -30.24 34.25
CA LEU A 18 -24.31 -28.87 34.66
C LEU A 18 -22.94 -28.75 35.34
N GLU A 19 -22.64 -29.67 36.26
CA GLU A 19 -21.33 -29.69 36.93
C GLU A 19 -20.19 -29.92 35.94
N GLU A 20 -20.37 -30.79 34.94
CA GLU A 20 -19.35 -30.99 33.91
C GLU A 20 -19.16 -29.74 33.04
N GLN A 21 -20.24 -29.05 32.66
CA GLN A 21 -20.14 -27.77 31.94
C GLN A 21 -19.37 -26.72 32.75
N ILE A 22 -19.68 -26.58 34.05
CA ILE A 22 -18.97 -25.66 34.94
C ILE A 22 -17.49 -26.03 35.04
N ARG A 23 -17.17 -27.34 35.14
CA ARG A 23 -15.78 -27.82 35.19
C ARG A 23 -15.02 -27.50 33.90
N ARG A 24 -15.67 -27.61 32.73
CA ARG A 24 -15.10 -27.21 31.42
C ARG A 24 -14.85 -25.70 31.36
N LEU A 25 -15.77 -24.88 31.85
CA LEU A 25 -15.61 -23.43 31.89
C LEU A 25 -14.47 -22.99 32.81
N LYS A 26 -14.34 -23.60 33.99
CA LYS A 26 -13.23 -23.33 34.92
C LYS A 26 -11.87 -23.75 34.37
N ARG A 27 -11.79 -24.81 33.54
CA ARG A 27 -10.53 -25.15 32.83
C ARG A 27 -10.15 -24.09 31.79
N LYS A 28 -11.13 -23.43 31.18
CA LYS A 28 -10.91 -22.33 30.21
C LYS A 28 -10.58 -21.00 30.89
N SER A 29 -10.86 -20.81 32.18
CA SER A 29 -10.67 -19.54 32.88
C SER A 29 -9.23 -19.24 33.34
N ASN A 30 -8.25 -20.07 32.98
CA ASN A 30 -6.82 -19.71 33.10
C ASN A 30 -6.34 -18.80 31.94
N LEU A 31 -7.22 -18.45 31.01
CA LEU A 31 -6.98 -17.40 30.04
C LEU A 31 -7.18 -16.04 30.72
N ASP A 32 -6.18 -15.16 30.59
CA ASP A 32 -6.17 -13.81 31.15
C ASP A 32 -7.52 -13.10 30.84
N PRO A 33 -8.23 -12.59 31.86
CA PRO A 33 -9.53 -11.95 31.68
C PRO A 33 -9.51 -10.68 30.81
N ARG A 34 -8.33 -10.20 30.40
CA ARG A 34 -8.19 -9.10 29.43
C ARG A 34 -8.29 -9.53 27.96
N ILE A 35 -8.15 -10.83 27.68
CA ILE A 35 -8.15 -11.38 26.32
C ILE A 35 -9.54 -11.43 25.64
N PRO A 36 -10.69 -11.68 26.32
CA PRO A 36 -11.95 -11.91 25.62
C PRO A 36 -12.66 -10.64 25.10
N LEU A 37 -12.27 -9.45 25.55
CA LEU A 37 -12.96 -8.19 25.17
C LEU A 37 -12.33 -7.48 23.97
N LEU A 38 -11.14 -7.90 23.53
CA LEU A 38 -10.46 -7.33 22.35
C LEU A 38 -10.61 -8.21 21.09
N ALA A 39 -11.11 -9.44 21.22
CA ALA A 39 -11.05 -10.45 20.17
C ALA A 39 -12.39 -10.76 19.47
N THR A 40 -13.49 -10.07 19.82
CA THR A 40 -14.81 -10.41 19.22
C THR A 40 -15.23 -9.52 18.05
N ASN A 41 -14.63 -8.34 17.87
CA ASN A 41 -14.94 -7.43 16.74
C ASN A 41 -13.71 -6.80 16.07
N PHE A 42 -12.50 -7.17 16.49
CA PHE A 42 -11.27 -6.90 15.75
C PHE A 42 -10.70 -8.26 15.41
N ASP A 43 -10.79 -8.66 14.14
CA ASP A 43 -10.13 -9.86 13.65
C ASP A 43 -8.62 -9.69 13.91
N VAL A 44 -8.15 -10.32 14.98
CA VAL A 44 -6.72 -10.38 15.32
C VAL A 44 -5.95 -11.01 14.14
N GLU A 45 -6.63 -11.85 13.36
CA GLU A 45 -6.17 -12.41 12.10
C GLU A 45 -5.97 -11.29 11.06
N ASP A 46 -6.93 -10.40 10.83
CA ASP A 46 -6.75 -9.27 9.90
C ASP A 46 -5.65 -8.30 10.36
N ALA A 47 -5.48 -8.08 11.67
CA ALA A 47 -4.40 -7.24 12.20
C ALA A 47 -3.01 -7.88 12.10
N ILE A 48 -2.91 -9.21 12.12
CA ILE A 48 -1.65 -9.96 11.97
C ILE A 48 -1.32 -10.19 10.48
N PHE A 49 -2.34 -10.26 9.60
CA PHE A 49 -2.15 -10.54 8.18
C PHE A 49 -2.22 -9.31 7.27
N ASN A 50 -2.70 -8.14 7.73
CA ASN A 50 -2.48 -6.88 7.01
C ASN A 50 -1.02 -6.43 7.17
N SER A 51 -0.17 -6.86 6.25
CA SER A 51 1.23 -6.46 6.21
C SER A 51 1.41 -4.95 5.95
N PHE A 52 0.43 -4.28 5.33
CA PHE A 52 0.53 -2.86 4.96
C PHE A 52 -0.17 -1.93 5.96
N VAL A 53 0.59 -1.02 6.58
CA VAL A 53 0.06 0.04 7.45
C VAL A 53 0.04 1.35 6.69
N LEU A 54 -1.13 2.00 6.59
CA LEU A 54 -1.27 3.32 5.97
C LEU A 54 -0.50 4.37 6.79
N LEU A 55 0.45 5.04 6.15
CA LEU A 55 1.23 6.12 6.74
C LEU A 55 0.64 7.48 6.41
N ASN A 56 0.21 7.68 5.17
CA ASN A 56 -0.32 8.95 4.70
C ASN A 56 -1.15 8.77 3.41
N SER A 57 -2.07 9.68 3.14
CA SER A 57 -2.84 9.77 1.90
C SER A 57 -2.96 11.21 1.43
N VAL A 58 -2.98 11.40 0.11
CA VAL A 58 -3.17 12.69 -0.54
C VAL A 58 -4.26 12.55 -1.59
N THR A 59 -5.21 13.49 -1.59
CA THR A 59 -6.20 13.67 -2.65
C THR A 59 -6.03 15.06 -3.23
N LEU A 60 -5.91 15.17 -4.55
CA LEU A 60 -5.79 16.46 -5.20
C LEU A 60 -7.13 17.20 -5.22
N SER A 61 -7.15 18.42 -4.70
CA SER A 61 -8.32 19.31 -4.79
C SER A 61 -8.43 20.06 -6.12
N ALA A 62 -7.35 20.07 -6.92
CA ALA A 62 -7.27 20.77 -8.19
C ALA A 62 -6.24 20.12 -9.12
N ILE A 63 -6.29 20.49 -10.40
CA ILE A 63 -5.34 20.01 -11.41
C ILE A 63 -3.92 20.44 -11.03
N ASN A 64 -3.00 19.48 -10.87
CA ASN A 64 -1.63 19.74 -10.42
C ASN A 64 -0.61 18.80 -11.09
N GLN A 65 0.63 19.26 -11.26
CA GLN A 65 1.73 18.42 -11.75
C GLN A 65 2.17 17.39 -10.70
N THR A 66 2.25 17.82 -9.44
CA THR A 66 2.59 16.96 -8.31
C THR A 66 1.33 16.33 -7.76
N LEU A 67 1.28 15.00 -7.72
CA LEU A 67 0.20 14.24 -7.11
C LEU A 67 0.34 14.21 -5.60
N ALA A 68 1.55 13.89 -5.11
CA ALA A 68 1.81 13.78 -3.69
C ALA A 68 3.26 14.14 -3.36
N ASN A 69 3.46 14.70 -2.17
CA ASN A 69 4.77 14.95 -1.58
C ASN A 69 4.76 14.47 -0.13
N PHE A 70 5.06 13.20 0.09
CA PHE A 70 5.17 12.63 1.42
C PHE A 70 6.50 13.06 2.03
N THR A 71 6.46 13.70 3.19
CA THR A 71 7.63 14.16 3.94
C THR A 71 7.61 13.56 5.34
N SER A 72 8.75 13.57 6.02
CA SER A 72 8.88 13.04 7.39
C SER A 72 8.42 11.57 7.51
N ILE A 73 8.72 10.76 6.48
CA ILE A 73 8.37 9.33 6.48
C ILE A 73 9.13 8.66 7.64
N PRO A 74 8.43 8.06 8.63
CA PRO A 74 9.07 7.40 9.76
C PRO A 74 9.95 6.25 9.28
N ALA A 75 11.10 6.03 9.91
CA ALA A 75 12.02 4.91 9.60
C ALA A 75 11.67 3.64 10.42
N THR A 76 10.38 3.34 10.57
CA THR A 76 9.87 2.26 11.43
C THR A 76 9.57 0.96 10.68
N TYR A 77 9.41 1.04 9.36
CA TYR A 77 9.09 -0.11 8.51
C TYR A 77 10.34 -0.56 7.74
N ARG A 78 10.31 -1.79 7.21
CA ARG A 78 11.40 -2.27 6.37
C ARG A 78 11.25 -1.75 4.95
N ASN A 79 10.02 -1.73 4.45
CA ASN A 79 9.69 -1.39 3.08
C ASN A 79 8.59 -0.32 3.05
N LEU A 80 8.46 0.34 1.91
CA LEU A 80 7.34 1.22 1.60
C LEU A 80 6.60 0.71 0.37
N ARG A 81 5.29 0.89 0.37
CA ARG A 81 4.45 0.74 -0.82
C ARG A 81 3.75 2.05 -1.11
N LEU A 82 3.95 2.57 -2.31
CA LEU A 82 3.22 3.69 -2.88
C LEU A 82 2.11 3.14 -3.78
N VAL A 83 0.89 3.64 -3.63
CA VAL A 83 -0.24 3.30 -4.51
C VAL A 83 -0.86 4.60 -5.01
N TRP A 84 -1.18 4.68 -6.29
CA TRP A 84 -1.94 5.82 -6.81
C TRP A 84 -3.03 5.37 -7.79
N THR A 85 -4.07 6.18 -7.86
CA THR A 85 -5.08 6.16 -8.91
C THR A 85 -5.44 7.58 -9.26
N GLY A 86 -5.77 7.84 -10.51
CA GLY A 86 -6.12 9.18 -10.95
C GLY A 86 -6.45 9.22 -12.42
N ALA A 87 -6.47 10.43 -12.97
CA ALA A 87 -6.69 10.66 -14.38
C ALA A 87 -5.87 11.84 -14.89
N SER A 88 -5.75 11.96 -16.21
CA SER A 88 -5.19 13.15 -16.83
C SER A 88 -6.11 14.35 -16.67
N GLY A 89 -5.60 15.45 -16.12
CA GLY A 89 -6.35 16.69 -15.92
C GLY A 89 -6.32 17.63 -17.13
N VAL A 90 -5.47 17.35 -18.12
CA VAL A 90 -5.24 18.24 -19.28
C VAL A 90 -4.91 17.41 -20.52
N GLY A 91 -5.53 17.79 -21.64
CA GLY A 91 -5.19 17.25 -22.95
C GLY A 91 -3.83 17.76 -23.42
N SER A 92 -3.05 16.88 -24.03
CA SER A 92 -1.65 17.03 -24.46
C SER A 92 -1.41 16.07 -25.62
N THR A 93 -0.63 16.45 -26.61
CA THR A 93 -0.36 15.60 -27.78
C THR A 93 0.63 14.46 -27.52
N ALA A 94 1.20 14.39 -26.32
CA ALA A 94 2.21 13.41 -25.97
C ALA A 94 1.94 12.77 -24.62
N LEU A 95 2.15 11.45 -24.60
CA LEU A 95 2.21 10.62 -23.40
C LEU A 95 3.30 11.12 -22.45
N ARG A 96 3.00 11.10 -21.15
CA ARG A 96 3.92 11.52 -20.09
C ARG A 96 4.18 10.44 -19.09
N ASN A 97 5.35 10.54 -18.47
CA ASN A 97 5.75 9.60 -17.44
C ASN A 97 5.31 10.10 -16.08
N ILE A 98 4.80 9.17 -15.28
CA ILE A 98 4.70 9.37 -13.85
C ILE A 98 6.06 9.02 -13.27
N ILE A 99 6.68 10.00 -12.62
CA ILE A 99 8.00 9.87 -12.03
C ILE A 99 7.93 9.96 -10.52
N ILE A 100 8.88 9.28 -9.87
CA ILE A 100 9.06 9.33 -8.42
C ILE A 100 10.46 9.83 -8.13
N ARG A 101 10.55 10.75 -7.16
CA ARG A 101 11.80 11.21 -6.57
C ARG A 101 11.86 10.89 -5.08
N MET A 102 12.99 10.36 -4.65
CA MET A 102 13.30 10.10 -3.24
C MET A 102 14.11 11.28 -2.71
N ASN A 103 13.76 11.81 -1.53
CA ASN A 103 14.46 12.91 -0.87
C ASN A 103 14.69 14.15 -1.75
N ASN A 104 13.76 14.42 -2.68
CA ASN A 104 13.90 15.46 -3.70
C ASN A 104 15.23 15.37 -4.49
N ASP A 105 15.80 14.17 -4.61
CA ASP A 105 17.05 13.92 -5.30
C ASP A 105 16.86 14.13 -6.80
N SER A 106 17.50 15.19 -7.31
CA SER A 106 17.59 15.54 -8.73
C SER A 106 18.91 15.12 -9.36
N GLY A 107 19.79 14.46 -8.60
CA GLY A 107 21.06 13.92 -9.07
C GLY A 107 20.88 12.64 -9.88
N ALA A 108 21.96 12.24 -10.53
CA ALA A 108 22.05 11.02 -11.33
C ALA A 108 22.17 9.78 -10.44
N SER A 109 21.11 9.44 -9.70
CA SER A 109 21.10 8.40 -8.65
C SER A 109 20.07 7.30 -8.89
N TYR A 110 19.49 7.21 -10.07
CA TYR A 110 18.43 6.26 -10.37
C TYR A 110 18.85 5.37 -11.54
N ASP A 111 18.80 4.06 -11.34
CA ASP A 111 18.89 3.08 -12.43
C ASP A 111 17.56 2.36 -12.52
N TYR A 112 17.03 2.13 -13.72
CA TYR A 112 15.82 1.35 -13.87
C TYR A 112 15.72 0.69 -15.25
N GLN A 113 14.94 -0.38 -15.28
CA GLN A 113 14.50 -1.04 -16.49
C GLN A 113 13.00 -1.28 -16.40
N TYR A 114 12.28 -1.03 -17.49
CA TYR A 114 10.86 -1.34 -17.58
C TYR A 114 10.49 -1.93 -18.93
N PHE A 115 9.34 -2.58 -18.93
CA PHE A 115 8.64 -3.06 -20.10
C PHE A 115 7.35 -2.25 -20.28
N THR A 116 7.01 -1.91 -21.52
CA THR A 116 5.73 -1.31 -21.89
C THR A 116 5.31 -1.93 -23.21
N ASP A 117 4.17 -2.63 -23.22
CA ASP A 117 3.60 -3.34 -24.39
C ASP A 117 4.63 -4.14 -25.20
N GLY A 118 5.46 -4.92 -24.50
CA GLY A 118 6.48 -5.78 -25.10
C GLY A 118 7.79 -5.10 -25.48
N ALA A 119 7.90 -3.77 -25.35
CA ALA A 119 9.16 -3.05 -25.53
C ALA A 119 9.88 -2.84 -24.18
N ALA A 120 11.18 -3.21 -24.14
CA ALA A 120 12.03 -2.98 -22.98
C ALA A 120 12.76 -1.63 -23.11
N THR A 121 12.91 -0.91 -22.00
CA THR A 121 13.71 0.32 -21.92
C THR A 121 14.56 0.28 -20.66
N THR A 122 15.82 0.70 -20.77
CA THR A 122 16.77 0.81 -19.66
C THR A 122 17.27 2.23 -19.56
N ALA A 123 17.34 2.77 -18.36
CA ALA A 123 18.01 4.04 -18.06
C ALA A 123 18.96 3.83 -16.88
N LEU A 124 20.17 4.35 -17.01
CA LEU A 124 21.18 4.37 -15.96
C LEU A 124 21.48 5.82 -15.61
N ASN A 125 21.82 6.10 -14.36
CA ASN A 125 22.17 7.44 -13.88
C ASN A 125 21.08 8.49 -14.20
N ALA A 126 19.81 8.09 -14.16
CA ALA A 126 18.67 8.97 -14.31
C ALA A 126 18.47 9.85 -13.07
N THR A 127 17.65 10.90 -13.21
CA THR A 127 17.34 11.87 -12.14
C THR A 127 16.01 11.61 -11.42
N SER A 128 15.35 10.51 -11.76
CA SER A 128 14.09 10.03 -11.18
C SER A 128 13.81 8.63 -11.69
N ILE A 129 12.92 7.89 -11.03
CA ILE A 129 12.41 6.63 -11.57
C ILE A 129 11.09 6.87 -12.30
N ILE A 130 10.89 6.18 -13.43
CA ILE A 130 9.60 6.15 -14.14
C ILE A 130 8.77 4.99 -13.59
N ALA A 131 7.61 5.28 -13.01
CA ALA A 131 6.78 4.30 -12.31
C ALA A 131 5.45 4.00 -13.01
N GLY A 132 5.06 4.84 -13.97
CA GLY A 132 3.81 4.69 -14.71
C GLY A 132 3.72 5.68 -15.87
N GLY A 133 2.56 5.73 -16.50
CA GLY A 133 2.24 6.69 -17.55
C GLY A 133 0.96 7.44 -17.22
N LEU A 134 0.89 8.67 -17.71
CA LEU A 134 -0.30 9.49 -17.71
C LEU A 134 -0.59 9.82 -19.18
N ASP A 135 -1.77 9.45 -19.68
CA ASP A 135 -2.09 9.81 -21.06
C ASP A 135 -2.17 11.33 -21.17
N GLY A 136 -1.40 11.85 -22.11
CA GLY A 136 -1.55 13.23 -22.49
C GLY A 136 -2.81 13.43 -23.31
N VAL A 137 -3.18 12.48 -24.17
CA VAL A 137 -4.05 12.73 -25.32
C VAL A 137 -5.50 13.02 -24.93
N GLY A 138 -6.06 12.30 -23.97
CA GLY A 138 -7.41 12.53 -23.45
C GLY A 138 -7.45 13.10 -22.04
N VAL A 139 -8.27 14.12 -21.82
CA VAL A 139 -8.66 14.55 -20.46
C VAL A 139 -9.54 13.46 -19.86
N GLY A 140 -9.27 13.10 -18.60
CA GLY A 140 -10.04 12.11 -17.86
C GLY A 140 -9.59 10.66 -18.09
N ASP A 141 -8.57 10.41 -18.91
CA ASP A 141 -8.08 9.05 -19.10
C ASP A 141 -7.46 8.51 -17.80
N PRO A 142 -7.91 7.33 -17.33
CA PRO A 142 -7.51 6.81 -16.04
C PRO A 142 -6.07 6.31 -16.06
N THR A 143 -5.40 6.47 -14.91
CA THR A 143 -4.08 5.92 -14.62
C THR A 143 -4.04 5.34 -13.22
N TRP A 144 -3.20 4.34 -13.00
CA TRP A 144 -2.96 3.73 -11.70
C TRP A 144 -1.55 3.18 -11.62
N GLY A 145 -1.10 2.90 -10.41
CA GLY A 145 0.10 2.11 -10.20
C GLY A 145 0.45 1.88 -8.75
N VAL A 146 1.45 1.02 -8.59
CA VAL A 146 2.00 0.55 -7.34
C VAL A 146 3.52 0.55 -7.47
N VAL A 147 4.21 1.08 -6.46
CA VAL A 147 5.67 1.01 -6.34
C VAL A 147 6.03 0.47 -4.97
N ASP A 148 6.84 -0.56 -4.93
CA ASP A 148 7.46 -1.08 -3.72
C ASP A 148 8.92 -0.60 -3.64
N ILE A 149 9.30 -0.10 -2.47
CA ILE A 149 10.64 0.38 -2.16
C ILE A 149 11.18 -0.46 -1.02
N ILE A 150 12.23 -1.22 -1.31
CA ILE A 150 12.80 -2.22 -0.42
C ILE A 150 13.93 -1.61 0.41
N ASN A 151 13.91 -1.86 1.72
CA ASN A 151 14.90 -1.37 2.69
C ASN A 151 15.07 0.17 2.67
N TYR A 152 13.98 0.93 2.60
CA TYR A 152 14.02 2.40 2.46
C TYR A 152 14.73 3.12 3.62
N ALA A 153 14.64 2.55 4.82
CA ALA A 153 15.16 3.12 6.06
C ALA A 153 16.68 2.94 6.24
N ASP A 154 17.28 1.94 5.58
CA ASP A 154 18.72 1.65 5.71
C ASP A 154 19.52 2.53 4.75
N ALA A 155 20.49 3.31 5.25
CA ALA A 155 21.38 4.13 4.43
C ALA A 155 22.55 3.35 3.79
N SER A 156 22.84 2.15 4.27
CA SER A 156 24.07 1.42 3.97
C SER A 156 24.09 0.77 2.59
N PHE A 157 22.91 0.54 2.00
CA PHE A 157 22.75 -0.16 0.73
C PHE A 157 21.94 0.66 -0.29
N ARG A 158 22.04 0.26 -1.56
CA ARG A 158 21.15 0.76 -2.62
C ARG A 158 19.74 0.22 -2.39
N ARG A 159 18.72 1.01 -2.72
CA ARG A 159 17.32 0.67 -2.44
C ARG A 159 16.76 0.02 -3.67
N GLY A 160 16.25 -1.20 -3.54
CA GLY A 160 15.57 -1.89 -4.62
C GLY A 160 14.18 -1.29 -4.80
N ILE A 161 13.76 -1.15 -6.05
CA ILE A 161 12.45 -0.61 -6.40
C ILE A 161 11.82 -1.56 -7.40
N THR A 162 10.56 -1.90 -7.20
CA THR A 162 9.72 -2.58 -8.20
C THR A 162 8.47 -1.77 -8.42
N PHE A 163 8.00 -1.70 -9.65
CA PHE A 163 6.81 -0.92 -9.96
C PHE A 163 5.97 -1.57 -11.04
N GLN A 164 4.67 -1.32 -10.95
CA GLN A 164 3.68 -1.69 -11.93
C GLN A 164 2.66 -0.57 -12.03
N GLY A 165 2.31 -0.16 -13.23
CA GLY A 165 1.27 0.83 -13.46
C GLY A 165 0.65 0.67 -14.82
N GLY A 166 -0.52 1.25 -14.99
CA GLY A 166 -1.23 1.21 -16.27
C GLY A 166 -2.02 2.48 -16.50
N TRP A 167 -2.28 2.76 -17.76
CA TRP A 167 -3.13 3.87 -18.15
C TRP A 167 -3.90 3.50 -19.41
N ARG A 168 -4.99 4.22 -19.65
CA ARG A 168 -5.68 4.16 -20.92
C ARG A 168 -5.00 5.10 -21.91
N ALA A 169 -4.66 4.62 -23.11
CA ALA A 169 -4.13 5.45 -24.18
C ALA A 169 -5.04 5.35 -25.40
N SER A 170 -5.81 6.41 -25.71
CA SER A 170 -6.65 6.52 -26.94
C SER A 170 -7.23 5.19 -27.49
N GLY A 171 -7.96 4.45 -26.65
CA GLY A 171 -8.62 3.18 -27.06
C GLY A 171 -7.86 1.89 -26.70
N ASP A 172 -6.66 2.00 -26.15
CA ASP A 172 -5.84 0.89 -25.68
C ASP A 172 -5.61 0.95 -24.15
N MET A 173 -5.26 -0.20 -23.55
CA MET A 173 -4.82 -0.31 -22.17
C MET A 173 -3.35 -0.67 -22.13
N VAL A 174 -2.53 0.27 -21.70
CA VAL A 174 -1.08 0.08 -21.65
C VAL A 174 -0.67 -0.36 -20.25
N LEU A 175 0.12 -1.43 -20.18
CA LEU A 175 0.74 -1.90 -18.95
C LEU A 175 2.23 -1.55 -18.94
N ARG A 176 2.70 -0.99 -17.83
CA ARG A 176 4.11 -0.78 -17.53
C ARG A 176 4.50 -1.53 -16.28
N THR A 177 5.57 -2.31 -16.37
CA THR A 177 6.16 -3.01 -15.22
C THR A 177 7.67 -2.86 -15.27
N GLY A 178 8.32 -2.77 -14.12
CA GLY A 178 9.76 -2.61 -14.09
C GLY A 178 10.36 -2.73 -12.71
N LEU A 179 11.68 -2.58 -12.71
CA LEU A 179 12.52 -2.59 -11.54
C LEU A 179 13.52 -1.45 -11.63
N GLY A 180 14.08 -1.07 -10.48
CA GLY A 180 15.15 -0.10 -10.43
C GLY A 180 15.87 -0.10 -9.11
N SER A 181 16.82 0.82 -9.00
CA SER A 181 17.51 1.12 -7.77
C SER A 181 17.71 2.61 -7.58
N TRP A 182 17.62 3.05 -6.33
CA TRP A 182 18.14 4.33 -5.90
C TRP A 182 19.53 4.14 -5.28
N ASN A 183 20.51 4.77 -5.92
CA ASN A 183 21.92 4.52 -5.70
C ASN A 183 22.56 5.41 -4.63
N ASN A 184 21.80 6.38 -4.10
CA ASN A 184 22.30 7.28 -3.08
C ASN A 184 22.32 6.61 -1.69
N THR A 185 23.50 6.25 -1.21
CA THR A 185 23.73 5.62 0.10
C THR A 185 24.07 6.62 1.21
N ALA A 186 23.92 7.92 0.98
CA ALA A 186 24.27 8.93 1.99
C ALA A 186 23.15 9.19 3.01
N ALA A 187 21.90 8.82 2.68
CA ALA A 187 20.74 9.10 3.53
C ALA A 187 19.66 8.04 3.35
N SER A 188 18.89 7.75 4.42
CA SER A 188 17.63 7.00 4.35
C SER A 188 16.56 7.78 3.58
N ILE A 189 15.58 7.09 3.00
CA ILE A 189 14.46 7.76 2.32
C ILE A 189 13.49 8.27 3.39
N ASN A 190 13.35 9.59 3.50
CA ASN A 190 12.40 10.23 4.42
C ASN A 190 11.38 11.11 3.67
N GLN A 191 11.49 11.20 2.34
CA GLN A 191 10.57 11.92 1.48
C GLN A 191 10.37 11.17 0.15
N LEU A 192 9.13 11.17 -0.33
CA LEU A 192 8.75 10.66 -1.65
C LEU A 192 7.86 11.68 -2.35
N THR A 193 8.25 12.06 -3.57
CA THR A 193 7.45 12.95 -4.43
C THR A 193 6.98 12.18 -5.65
N VAL A 194 5.68 12.23 -5.92
CA VAL A 194 5.02 11.66 -7.10
C VAL A 194 4.56 12.80 -7.99
N LEU A 195 5.03 12.85 -9.22
CA LEU A 195 4.70 13.91 -10.16
C LEU A 195 4.71 13.41 -11.60
N SER A 196 4.09 14.16 -12.50
CA SER A 196 4.33 13.98 -13.94
C SER A 196 5.67 14.62 -14.35
N ASP A 197 6.33 14.02 -15.34
CA ASP A 197 7.61 14.48 -15.86
C ASP A 197 7.57 15.82 -16.62
N ALA A 198 6.37 16.28 -16.99
CA ALA A 198 6.18 17.54 -17.70
C ALA A 198 5.07 18.41 -17.07
N ALA A 199 5.32 19.71 -16.95
CA ALA A 199 4.35 20.67 -16.41
C ALA A 199 3.08 20.81 -17.27
N THR A 200 3.13 20.39 -18.53
CA THR A 200 1.99 20.41 -19.47
C THR A 200 1.03 19.23 -19.29
N SER A 201 1.42 18.21 -18.55
CA SER A 201 0.55 17.06 -18.25
C SER A 201 0.38 16.99 -16.77
N LYS A 202 -0.86 17.14 -16.31
CA LYS A 202 -1.18 17.31 -14.90
C LYS A 202 -2.19 16.24 -14.52
N TRP A 203 -2.17 15.88 -13.26
CA TRP A 203 -3.20 15.06 -12.66
C TRP A 203 -4.50 15.84 -12.61
N ALA A 204 -5.62 15.15 -12.84
CA ALA A 204 -6.94 15.69 -12.58
C ALA A 204 -7.16 15.90 -11.08
N ALA A 205 -8.12 16.75 -10.73
CA ALA A 205 -8.69 16.74 -9.38
C ALA A 205 -9.21 15.34 -9.03
N ASP A 206 -9.29 15.04 -7.73
CA ASP A 206 -9.70 13.76 -7.17
C ASP A 206 -8.74 12.58 -7.45
N SER A 207 -7.61 12.82 -8.12
CA SER A 207 -6.52 11.84 -8.14
C SER A 207 -5.98 11.64 -6.72
N VAL A 208 -5.67 10.40 -6.37
CA VAL A 208 -5.27 10.00 -5.01
C VAL A 208 -3.96 9.24 -5.00
N CYS A 209 -3.21 9.40 -3.91
CA CYS A 209 -2.02 8.62 -3.64
C CYS A 209 -1.94 8.23 -2.17
N PHE A 210 -1.56 7.00 -1.91
CA PHE A 210 -1.43 6.40 -0.59
C PHE A 210 -0.01 5.91 -0.39
N LEU A 211 0.51 6.11 0.82
CA LEU A 211 1.79 5.58 1.25
C LEU A 211 1.58 4.61 2.39
N TYR A 212 2.09 3.38 2.24
CA TYR A 212 2.04 2.32 3.23
C TYR A 212 3.45 1.92 3.66
N GLY A 213 3.60 1.49 4.92
CA GLY A 213 4.80 0.83 5.43
C GLY A 213 4.52 -0.65 5.73
N TYR A 214 5.52 -1.52 5.51
CA TYR A 214 5.45 -2.96 5.78
C TYR A 214 6.83 -3.60 6.02
#